data_AF-A0A167ZU56-F1
#
_entry.id   AF-A0A167ZU56-F1
#
_cell.length_a   1.000
_cell.length_b   1.000
_cell.length_c   1.000
_cell.angle_alpha   90.00
_cell.angle_beta   90.00
_cell.angle_gamma   90.00
#
_symmetry.space_group_name_H-M   'P 1'
#
loop_
_entity.id
_entity.type
_entity.pdbx_description
1 polymer ?
#
loop_
_entity_poly.entity_id
_entity_poly.type
_entity_poly.pdbx_seq_one_letter_code
_entity_poly.pdbx_strand_id
1 'polypeptide(L)'
;MSSSIYNSRSSLYRDQYRVYHDHSASRRLVDSNAVVFVCLSAALVYHILRHFKILSVSFSEVAWHAFICLLPRRIIRRLNGYRPGQEALLEGLQSPSFTERHLAKSAIMLRYLGISTSSFPGAAELSTLHTRFVSTRSSDPPGLGNWDNSCYQNSIIHGLAALPALSEYLSQNLKHLAGRNAFRTHLALKDIIDLLNDSRNAGSVLWIPTELKSMSSWQQQDAQEYFSKIIEEVDRESRQALVGFTKNPGLTLDDSFKIKGDVTAEELPCSLRNPLEGLIAQRVGCTQCGWCEEISLIPFNCLTVSLGRRSDNDLQQCLDDYTDLERIEGVECAKCTLLKRKEQLQSFMERFDKLKTPPEDSEKEASLRGAVEEKLQIINEVLENEDFSDSTLTKKCAIARPARVQSTKTRQAVIARPPKSLVIHINRSVFDESTGMLVKNSAPLRFPKTMDITEWCLGAQAIDEGHKDEIWAMDPATSLLPVETLKNTAFGQYELKAVICHFGRHDTGHYVCYRKFSAEQFPYKKSEEEEDYDILDDEEEEKLKNRWFRLSDEKVSAVSEGCVLAQTGAFMLFYEAVLDDSSEDMNGQSSAGLNEKAPKSNGHVDAPTSPLSSSSSWSSDA
;
A
#
# COMPACT_ATOMS: atom_id res chain seq x y z
N MET A 1 68.50 76.07 36.95
CA MET A 1 69.02 76.95 35.87
C MET A 1 67.89 77.16 34.87
N SER A 2 67.46 78.43 34.77
CA SER A 2 66.65 79.10 33.73
C SER A 2 65.25 78.59 33.34
N SER A 3 64.26 79.04 34.11
CA SER A 3 63.17 79.96 33.75
C SER A 3 62.68 80.13 32.30
N SER A 4 61.35 79.96 32.13
CA SER A 4 60.37 80.95 31.60
C SER A 4 59.98 81.06 30.10
N ILE A 5 58.65 81.19 29.93
CA ILE A 5 57.92 82.21 29.13
C ILE A 5 57.38 81.88 27.70
N TYR A 6 56.03 81.89 27.63
CA TYR A 6 55.10 82.44 26.60
C TYR A 6 54.83 81.74 25.25
N ASN A 7 53.71 81.01 25.23
CA ASN A 7 52.41 81.31 24.60
C ASN A 7 52.30 82.15 23.29
N SER A 8 51.44 81.62 22.40
CA SER A 8 50.56 82.29 21.42
C SER A 8 51.13 82.78 20.08
N ARG A 9 50.74 82.10 18.98
CA ARG A 9 49.78 82.65 18.00
C ARG A 9 49.34 81.63 16.94
N SER A 10 48.03 81.62 16.76
CA SER A 10 47.19 80.90 15.81
C SER A 10 47.43 81.23 14.34
N SER A 11 46.99 80.30 13.47
CA SER A 11 46.25 80.59 12.23
C SER A 11 46.96 81.46 11.21
N LEU A 12 47.55 80.83 10.18
CA LEU A 12 47.55 81.27 8.78
C LEU A 12 48.58 80.41 8.02
N TYR A 13 48.22 79.18 7.65
CA TYR A 13 48.81 78.44 6.51
C TYR A 13 47.92 77.22 6.19
N ARG A 14 46.60 77.47 6.16
CA ARG A 14 45.58 76.62 5.55
C ARG A 14 45.15 77.41 4.31
N ASP A 15 45.74 77.11 3.15
CA ASP A 15 45.18 77.35 1.79
C ASP A 15 46.23 77.40 0.67
N GLN A 16 47.15 76.41 0.57
CA GLN A 16 47.94 76.30 -0.66
C GLN A 16 48.42 74.90 -1.07
N TYR A 17 47.72 73.84 -0.63
CA TYR A 17 47.95 72.46 -1.12
C TYR A 17 46.64 71.72 -1.46
N ARG A 18 45.64 72.46 -1.98
CA ARG A 18 44.55 71.90 -2.79
C ARG A 18 44.87 72.19 -4.24
N VAL A 19 45.28 71.15 -4.98
CA VAL A 19 45.38 70.98 -6.44
C VAL A 19 46.67 70.21 -6.69
N TYR A 20 46.63 68.88 -6.56
CA TYR A 20 47.49 67.88 -7.23
C TYR A 20 47.29 66.49 -6.58
N HIS A 21 46.06 65.97 -6.58
CA HIS A 21 45.80 64.53 -6.43
C HIS A 21 44.39 64.22 -6.95
N ASP A 22 44.22 64.32 -8.27
CA ASP A 22 43.02 63.83 -8.96
C ASP A 22 43.38 63.08 -10.27
N HIS A 23 44.33 62.15 -10.19
CA HIS A 23 44.67 61.25 -11.31
C HIS A 23 44.78 59.77 -10.92
N SER A 24 44.39 59.38 -9.70
CA SER A 24 44.43 57.99 -9.25
C SER A 24 43.05 57.30 -9.18
N ALA A 25 41.95 58.03 -9.42
CA ALA A 25 40.60 57.46 -9.46
C ALA A 25 40.24 56.89 -10.85
N SER A 26 40.80 57.42 -11.94
CA SER A 26 40.49 56.98 -13.31
C SER A 26 41.13 55.66 -13.73
N ARG A 27 42.15 55.16 -13.00
CA ARG A 27 42.78 53.85 -13.29
C ARG A 27 42.06 52.66 -12.66
N ARG A 28 41.19 52.84 -11.65
CA ARG A 28 40.45 51.74 -11.03
C ARG A 28 39.11 51.42 -11.72
N LEU A 29 38.59 52.33 -12.55
CA LEU A 29 37.38 52.06 -13.35
C LEU A 29 37.66 51.29 -14.64
N VAL A 30 38.91 51.24 -15.11
CA VAL A 30 39.28 50.49 -16.33
C VAL A 30 39.36 48.98 -16.06
N ASP A 31 39.72 48.55 -14.84
CA ASP A 31 39.83 47.13 -14.49
C ASP A 31 38.46 46.45 -14.24
N SER A 32 37.45 47.16 -13.73
CA SER A 32 36.09 46.60 -13.57
C SER A 32 35.42 46.31 -14.92
N ASN A 33 35.61 47.18 -15.90
CA ASN A 33 35.04 46.96 -17.23
C ASN A 33 35.73 45.80 -17.95
N ALA A 34 37.04 45.63 -17.77
CA ALA A 34 37.77 44.49 -18.32
C ALA A 34 37.24 43.15 -17.79
N VAL A 35 36.95 43.04 -16.50
CA VAL A 35 36.35 41.82 -15.90
C VAL A 35 34.96 41.57 -16.46
N VAL A 36 34.13 42.60 -16.61
CA VAL A 36 32.79 42.47 -17.20
C VAL A 36 32.85 42.03 -18.66
N PHE A 37 33.78 42.59 -19.46
CA PHE A 37 33.99 42.18 -20.85
C PHE A 37 34.51 40.75 -20.96
N VAL A 38 35.38 40.30 -20.04
CA VAL A 38 35.86 38.91 -19.98
C VAL A 38 34.73 37.94 -19.62
N CYS A 39 33.87 38.30 -18.67
CA CYS A 39 32.70 37.48 -18.32
C CYS A 39 31.68 37.41 -19.46
N LEU A 40 31.40 38.54 -20.13
CA LEU A 40 30.47 38.60 -21.27
C LEU A 40 31.01 37.83 -22.48
N SER A 41 32.32 37.92 -22.77
CA SER A 41 32.95 37.16 -23.84
C SER A 41 33.01 35.67 -23.54
N ALA A 42 33.26 35.26 -22.29
CA ALA A 42 33.17 33.86 -21.87
C ALA A 42 31.75 33.30 -21.98
N ALA A 43 30.73 34.09 -21.60
CA ALA A 43 29.33 33.72 -21.76
C ALA A 43 28.93 33.59 -23.25
N LEU A 44 29.37 34.51 -24.10
CA LEU A 44 29.14 34.47 -25.54
C LEU A 44 29.79 33.24 -26.17
N VAL A 45 31.05 32.94 -25.83
CA VAL A 45 31.76 31.75 -26.30
C VAL A 45 31.05 30.47 -25.84
N TYR A 46 30.58 30.39 -24.59
CA TYR A 46 29.80 29.26 -24.10
C TYR A 46 28.49 29.08 -24.89
N HIS A 47 27.76 30.16 -25.16
CA HIS A 47 26.52 30.10 -25.96
C HIS A 47 26.77 29.69 -27.41
N ILE A 48 27.87 30.15 -28.03
CA ILE A 48 28.29 29.74 -29.37
C ILE A 48 28.66 28.25 -29.39
N LEU A 49 29.47 27.78 -28.44
CA LEU A 49 29.87 26.37 -28.35
C LEU A 49 28.69 25.43 -28.09
N ARG A 50 27.68 25.90 -27.35
CA ARG A 50 26.40 25.19 -27.15
C ARG A 50 25.53 25.18 -28.42
N HIS A 51 25.47 26.30 -29.15
CA HIS A 51 24.74 26.40 -30.41
C HIS A 51 25.29 25.43 -31.47
N PHE A 52 26.61 25.26 -31.50
CA PHE A 52 27.29 24.29 -32.38
C PHE A 52 27.37 22.86 -31.81
N LYS A 53 26.72 22.57 -30.66
CA LYS A 53 26.71 21.26 -29.98
C LYS A 53 28.10 20.67 -29.66
N ILE A 54 29.12 21.52 -29.51
CA ILE A 54 30.50 21.11 -29.18
C ILE A 54 30.66 20.85 -27.67
N LEU A 55 29.88 21.55 -26.84
CA LEU A 55 29.85 21.38 -25.38
C LEU A 55 28.45 20.96 -24.93
N SER A 56 28.34 19.81 -24.26
CA SER A 56 27.08 19.25 -23.73
C SER A 56 26.85 19.49 -22.23
N VAL A 57 27.74 20.24 -21.58
CA VAL A 57 27.84 20.41 -20.12
C VAL A 57 27.09 21.68 -19.67
N SER A 58 26.31 21.59 -18.59
CA SER A 58 25.50 22.70 -18.07
C SER A 58 26.35 23.76 -17.32
N PHE A 59 25.87 25.01 -17.24
CA PHE A 59 26.58 26.08 -16.51
C PHE A 59 26.74 25.74 -15.02
N SER A 60 25.74 25.07 -14.44
CA SER A 60 25.77 24.52 -13.08
C SER A 60 26.89 23.48 -12.89
N GLU A 61 27.15 22.64 -13.89
CA GLU A 61 28.24 21.66 -13.84
C GLU A 61 29.61 22.35 -13.87
N VAL A 62 29.82 23.33 -14.76
CA VAL A 62 31.09 24.07 -14.83
C VAL A 62 31.36 24.82 -13.52
N ALA A 63 30.32 25.46 -12.96
CA ALA A 63 30.41 26.14 -11.67
C ALA A 63 30.73 25.16 -10.52
N TRP A 64 30.12 23.96 -10.54
CA TRP A 64 30.40 22.91 -9.57
C TRP A 64 31.84 22.39 -9.65
N HIS A 65 32.33 22.06 -10.86
CA HIS A 65 33.70 21.61 -11.04
C HIS A 65 34.72 22.68 -10.63
N ALA A 66 34.46 23.95 -10.93
CA ALA A 66 35.28 25.08 -10.49
C ALA A 66 35.29 25.23 -8.96
N PHE A 67 34.13 25.12 -8.31
CA PHE A 67 33.99 25.17 -6.86
C PHE A 67 34.77 24.04 -6.16
N ILE A 68 34.68 22.81 -6.65
CA ILE A 68 35.41 21.65 -6.11
C ILE A 68 36.93 21.77 -6.31
N CYS A 69 37.36 22.34 -7.45
CA CYS A 69 38.78 22.64 -7.70
C CYS A 69 39.33 23.63 -6.67
N LEU A 70 38.56 24.68 -6.36
CA LEU A 70 38.96 25.77 -5.46
C LEU A 70 38.90 25.40 -3.97
N LEU A 71 38.20 24.31 -3.60
CA LEU A 71 38.00 23.93 -2.20
C LEU A 71 39.32 23.42 -1.54
N PRO A 72 39.84 24.09 -0.50
CA PRO A 72 41.08 23.68 0.17
C PRO A 72 40.95 22.36 0.92
N ARG A 73 42.01 21.52 0.89
CA ARG A 73 42.04 20.19 1.54
C ARG A 73 41.75 20.22 3.04
N ARG A 74 42.04 21.33 3.72
CA ARG A 74 41.81 21.51 5.16
C ARG A 74 40.33 21.56 5.52
N ILE A 75 39.49 22.09 4.63
CA ILE A 75 38.04 22.19 4.84
C ILE A 75 37.43 20.80 4.72
N ILE A 76 37.84 20.03 3.72
CA ILE A 76 37.37 18.66 3.48
C ILE A 76 37.74 17.72 4.64
N ARG A 77 38.95 17.83 5.20
CA ARG A 77 39.33 17.07 6.40
C ARG A 77 38.50 17.41 7.64
N ARG A 78 38.09 18.67 7.80
CA ARG A 78 37.23 19.06 8.92
C ARG A 78 35.79 18.60 8.72
N LEU A 79 35.29 18.65 7.48
CA LEU A 79 33.96 18.16 7.11
C LEU A 79 33.83 16.64 7.25
N ASN A 80 34.91 15.89 7.01
CA ASN A 80 34.89 14.42 7.05
C ASN A 80 34.92 13.82 8.48
N GLY A 81 35.14 14.63 9.54
CA GLY A 81 35.21 14.16 10.92
C GLY A 81 36.38 13.22 11.22
N TYR A 82 36.95 13.30 12.41
CA TYR A 82 38.08 12.48 12.83
C TYR A 82 37.65 11.02 13.04
N ARG A 83 37.86 10.14 12.05
CA ARG A 83 37.78 8.67 12.17
C ARG A 83 39.16 8.05 11.83
N PRO A 84 39.90 7.52 12.80
CA PRO A 84 41.20 6.89 12.55
C PRO A 84 40.96 5.54 11.87
N GLY A 85 41.54 5.34 10.68
CA GLY A 85 41.44 4.09 9.90
C GLY A 85 41.22 4.29 8.40
N GLN A 86 40.75 5.47 7.96
CA GLN A 86 40.51 5.77 6.53
C GLN A 86 41.70 6.44 5.82
N GLU A 87 42.74 6.87 6.56
CA GLU A 87 43.95 7.46 5.96
C GLU A 87 44.80 6.43 5.21
N ALA A 88 44.75 5.15 5.61
CA ALA A 88 45.55 4.09 5.01
C ALA A 88 45.16 3.75 3.56
N LEU A 89 43.92 4.04 3.13
CA LEU A 89 43.46 3.73 1.77
C LEU A 89 43.79 4.82 0.74
N LEU A 90 43.96 6.07 1.20
CA LEU A 90 44.31 7.21 0.35
C LEU A 90 45.83 7.39 0.22
N GLU A 91 46.61 6.87 1.17
CA GLU A 91 48.08 6.76 1.08
C GLU A 91 48.55 5.52 0.30
N GLY A 92 47.68 4.51 0.13
CA GLY A 92 47.98 3.31 -0.66
C GLY A 92 48.10 3.54 -2.17
N LEU A 93 47.66 4.70 -2.68
CA LEU A 93 47.86 5.13 -4.06
C LEU A 93 49.04 6.11 -4.10
N GLN A 94 50.21 5.62 -4.53
CA GLN A 94 51.35 6.49 -4.79
C GLN A 94 50.95 7.53 -5.86
N SER A 95 50.77 8.78 -5.42
CA SER A 95 50.43 9.98 -6.20
C SER A 95 49.10 9.94 -6.99
N PRO A 96 47.95 10.26 -6.37
CA PRO A 96 46.67 10.29 -7.07
C PRO A 96 46.62 11.39 -8.15
N SER A 97 46.07 11.04 -9.30
CA SER A 97 45.90 11.94 -10.44
C SER A 97 45.01 13.15 -10.07
N PHE A 98 45.09 14.24 -10.85
CA PHE A 98 44.24 15.42 -10.58
C PHE A 98 42.75 15.07 -10.63
N THR A 99 42.37 14.18 -11.56
CA THR A 99 41.01 13.69 -11.77
C THR A 99 40.51 12.89 -10.56
N GLU A 100 41.31 11.93 -10.06
CA GLU A 100 40.95 11.16 -8.86
C GLU A 100 40.75 12.06 -7.64
N ARG A 101 41.61 13.07 -7.48
CA ARG A 101 41.45 14.05 -6.40
C ARG A 101 40.20 14.90 -6.56
N HIS A 102 39.89 15.32 -7.78
CA HIS A 102 38.67 16.09 -8.07
C HIS A 102 37.42 15.28 -7.72
N LEU A 103 37.37 14.02 -8.16
CA LEU A 103 36.27 13.09 -7.93
C LEU A 103 36.09 12.74 -6.44
N ALA A 104 37.19 12.53 -5.71
CA ALA A 104 37.13 12.28 -4.28
C ALA A 104 36.59 13.50 -3.51
N LYS A 105 37.02 14.72 -3.90
CA LYS A 105 36.50 15.95 -3.30
C LYS A 105 35.02 16.17 -3.64
N SER A 106 34.60 15.91 -4.88
CA SER A 106 33.20 16.05 -5.28
C SER A 106 32.31 15.04 -4.56
N ALA A 107 32.75 13.79 -4.39
CA ALA A 107 32.00 12.77 -3.66
C ALA A 107 31.79 13.16 -2.18
N ILE A 108 32.83 13.65 -1.50
CA ILE A 108 32.73 14.11 -0.11
C ILE A 108 31.80 15.33 0.02
N MET A 109 31.84 16.24 -0.95
CA MET A 109 31.01 17.45 -0.92
C MET A 109 29.54 17.16 -1.27
N LEU A 110 29.26 16.25 -2.22
CA LEU A 110 27.90 15.78 -2.52
C LEU A 110 27.30 15.07 -1.30
N ARG A 111 28.11 14.28 -0.56
CA ARG A 111 27.70 13.68 0.71
C ARG A 111 27.36 14.72 1.78
N TYR A 112 28.17 15.78 1.90
CA TYR A 112 27.91 16.85 2.88
C TYR A 112 26.68 17.69 2.51
N LEU A 113 26.41 17.88 1.22
CA LEU A 113 25.28 18.67 0.72
C LEU A 113 24.01 17.85 0.47
N GLY A 114 24.05 16.52 0.59
CA GLY A 114 22.89 15.64 0.39
C GLY A 114 22.37 15.60 -1.06
N ILE A 115 23.21 15.91 -2.05
CA ILE A 115 22.81 15.99 -3.47
C ILE A 115 23.04 14.62 -4.13
N SER A 116 21.99 14.07 -4.77
CA SER A 116 22.05 12.79 -5.49
C SER A 116 23.09 12.81 -6.61
N THR A 117 23.88 11.74 -6.72
CA THR A 117 24.85 11.55 -7.81
C THR A 117 24.18 11.38 -9.17
N SER A 118 22.89 11.01 -9.20
CA SER A 118 22.11 10.83 -10.44
C SER A 118 21.81 12.15 -11.18
N SER A 119 21.98 13.29 -10.52
CA SER A 119 21.76 14.61 -11.13
C SER A 119 22.95 15.13 -11.94
N PHE A 120 24.05 14.38 -12.05
CA PHE A 120 25.28 14.80 -12.75
C PHE A 120 25.67 13.82 -13.88
N PRO A 121 26.11 14.32 -15.05
CA PRO A 121 26.73 13.48 -16.08
C PRO A 121 28.02 12.85 -15.53
N GLY A 122 28.12 11.52 -15.50
CA GLY A 122 29.20 10.77 -14.84
C GLY A 122 28.78 10.03 -13.56
N ALA A 123 27.48 10.02 -13.24
CA ALA A 123 26.88 9.32 -12.10
C ALA A 123 27.36 7.86 -11.92
N ALA A 124 27.63 7.15 -13.02
CA ALA A 124 28.07 5.75 -13.01
C ALA A 124 29.49 5.56 -12.42
N GLU A 125 30.42 6.50 -12.66
CA GLU A 125 31.77 6.45 -12.07
C GLU A 125 31.76 6.91 -10.60
N LEU A 126 30.86 7.83 -10.24
CA LEU A 126 30.68 8.30 -8.87
C LEU A 126 29.97 7.28 -7.97
N SER A 127 28.99 6.54 -8.49
CA SER A 127 28.28 5.47 -7.76
C SER A 127 29.17 4.26 -7.52
N THR A 128 29.97 3.84 -8.51
CA THR A 128 30.93 2.73 -8.38
C THR A 128 32.05 3.04 -7.37
N LEU A 129 32.44 4.29 -7.20
CA LEU A 129 33.38 4.72 -6.15
C LEU A 129 32.70 4.91 -4.79
N HIS A 130 31.46 5.39 -4.73
CA HIS A 130 30.67 5.49 -3.49
C HIS A 130 30.57 4.15 -2.75
N THR A 131 30.33 3.05 -3.49
CA THR A 131 30.28 1.69 -2.95
C THR A 131 31.64 1.19 -2.43
N ARG A 132 32.76 1.71 -2.93
CA ARG A 132 34.12 1.28 -2.52
C ARG A 132 34.66 1.94 -1.25
N PHE A 133 34.14 3.11 -0.85
CA PHE A 133 34.70 3.89 0.26
C PHE A 133 33.98 3.72 1.63
N VAL A 134 32.91 2.92 1.70
CA VAL A 134 32.11 2.67 2.93
C VAL A 134 32.15 1.19 3.39
N SER A 135 33.00 0.34 2.81
CA SER A 135 33.17 -1.04 3.29
C SER A 135 33.97 -1.13 4.60
N THR A 136 33.35 -0.78 5.73
CA THR A 136 33.60 -1.57 6.94
C THR A 136 32.93 -2.92 6.72
N ARG A 137 33.69 -4.01 6.69
CA ARG A 137 33.24 -5.36 6.34
C ARG A 137 32.22 -5.92 7.35
N SER A 138 31.00 -5.38 7.41
CA SER A 138 29.86 -6.04 8.06
C SER A 138 29.15 -6.93 7.02
N SER A 139 28.77 -8.13 7.44
CA SER A 139 27.92 -9.06 6.66
C SER A 139 26.43 -8.71 6.78
N ASP A 140 26.12 -7.55 7.35
CA ASP A 140 24.76 -7.14 7.67
C ASP A 140 24.05 -6.61 6.41
N PRO A 141 22.73 -6.77 6.30
CA PRO A 141 21.98 -6.22 5.18
C PRO A 141 22.09 -4.68 5.12
N PRO A 142 21.88 -4.08 3.94
CA PRO A 142 21.93 -2.63 3.78
C PRO A 142 20.87 -1.91 4.63
N GLY A 143 21.27 -0.77 5.21
CA GLY A 143 20.36 0.17 5.86
C GLY A 143 19.83 1.22 4.88
N LEU A 144 18.85 2.02 5.32
CA LEU A 144 18.30 3.13 4.55
C LEU A 144 18.62 4.48 5.19
N GLY A 145 19.14 5.42 4.40
CA GLY A 145 19.44 6.79 4.85
C GLY A 145 18.19 7.52 5.30
N ASN A 146 18.27 8.26 6.41
CA ASN A 146 17.15 9.04 6.92
C ASN A 146 17.27 10.52 6.48
N TRP A 147 16.34 10.97 5.63
CA TRP A 147 16.09 12.39 5.41
C TRP A 147 15.09 12.91 6.45
N ASP A 148 15.59 13.64 7.45
CA ASP A 148 14.86 14.46 8.43
C ASP A 148 13.41 14.03 8.73
N ASN A 149 13.20 12.81 9.26
CA ASN A 149 11.92 12.16 9.63
C ASN A 149 11.34 11.13 8.64
N SER A 150 12.12 10.66 7.66
CA SER A 150 11.72 9.61 6.70
C SER A 150 11.66 8.16 7.25
N CYS A 151 11.78 7.94 8.57
CA CYS A 151 11.78 6.60 9.17
C CYS A 151 10.51 5.77 8.86
N TYR A 152 9.36 6.44 8.68
CA TYR A 152 8.12 5.80 8.26
C TYR A 152 8.23 5.20 6.84
N GLN A 153 8.97 5.86 5.94
CA GLN A 153 9.23 5.34 4.59
C GLN A 153 10.20 4.18 4.64
N ASN A 154 11.31 4.35 5.36
CA ASN A 154 12.36 3.35 5.49
C ASN A 154 11.82 2.03 6.05
N SER A 155 11.02 2.11 7.12
CA SER A 155 10.42 0.92 7.75
C SER A 155 9.45 0.18 6.83
N ILE A 156 8.58 0.90 6.10
CA ILE A 156 7.65 0.31 5.12
C ILE A 156 8.40 -0.32 3.95
N ILE A 157 9.40 0.35 3.38
CA ILE A 157 10.17 -0.20 2.25
C ILE A 157 10.89 -1.49 2.68
N HIS A 158 11.46 -1.54 3.88
CA HIS A 158 12.00 -2.79 4.41
C HIS A 158 10.93 -3.86 4.60
N GLY A 159 9.72 -3.50 5.09
CA GLY A 159 8.60 -4.44 5.22
C GLY A 159 8.14 -5.02 3.89
N LEU A 160 7.98 -4.17 2.86
CA LEU A 160 7.63 -4.59 1.50
C LEU A 160 8.72 -5.44 0.85
N ALA A 161 10.00 -5.11 1.07
CA ALA A 161 11.12 -5.88 0.53
C ALA A 161 11.21 -7.30 1.10
N ALA A 162 10.56 -7.57 2.25
CA ALA A 162 10.48 -8.87 2.87
C ALA A 162 9.51 -9.84 2.17
N LEU A 163 8.69 -9.35 1.23
CA LEU A 163 7.67 -10.12 0.53
C LEU A 163 8.14 -10.53 -0.88
N PRO A 164 8.64 -11.76 -1.10
CA PRO A 164 9.00 -12.27 -2.42
C PRO A 164 7.86 -12.25 -3.43
N ALA A 165 6.61 -12.56 -3.04
CA ALA A 165 5.48 -12.52 -3.96
C ALA A 165 5.27 -11.12 -4.55
N LEU A 166 5.50 -10.07 -3.76
CA LEU A 166 5.45 -8.69 -4.25
C LEU A 166 6.56 -8.39 -5.26
N SER A 167 7.79 -8.81 -4.98
CA SER A 167 8.92 -8.64 -5.92
C SER A 167 8.68 -9.36 -7.24
N GLU A 168 8.07 -10.55 -7.19
CA GLU A 168 7.69 -11.30 -8.37
C GLU A 168 6.60 -10.59 -9.18
N TYR A 169 5.52 -10.15 -8.51
CA TYR A 169 4.44 -9.37 -9.13
C TYR A 169 4.97 -8.11 -9.85
N LEU A 170 5.84 -7.34 -9.17
CA LEU A 170 6.46 -6.15 -9.78
C LEU A 170 7.29 -6.54 -11.01
N SER A 171 8.05 -7.63 -10.94
CA SER A 171 8.84 -8.15 -12.08
C SER A 171 7.96 -8.53 -13.27
N GLN A 172 6.86 -9.23 -13.00
CA GLN A 172 5.95 -9.73 -14.02
C GLN A 172 5.21 -8.57 -14.70
N ASN A 173 4.73 -7.59 -13.92
CA ASN A 173 4.13 -6.38 -14.47
C ASN A 173 5.11 -5.62 -15.37
N LEU A 174 6.37 -5.46 -14.95
CA LEU A 174 7.38 -4.82 -15.79
C LEU A 174 7.66 -5.62 -17.08
N LYS A 175 7.73 -6.95 -17.01
CA LYS A 175 7.95 -7.81 -18.19
C LYS A 175 6.78 -7.74 -19.18
N HIS A 176 5.54 -7.75 -18.69
CA HIS A 176 4.35 -7.87 -19.54
C HIS A 176 3.74 -6.53 -19.95
N LEU A 177 3.90 -5.48 -19.14
CA LEU A 177 3.16 -4.22 -19.27
C LEU A 177 4.04 -2.98 -19.49
N ALA A 178 5.38 -3.05 -19.32
CA ALA A 178 6.25 -1.87 -19.41
C ALA A 178 6.20 -1.11 -20.75
N GLY A 179 5.77 -1.76 -21.84
CA GLY A 179 5.60 -1.10 -23.14
C GLY A 179 4.33 -0.25 -23.26
N ARG A 180 3.40 -0.31 -22.30
CA ARG A 180 2.06 0.30 -22.40
C ARG A 180 1.86 1.54 -21.53
N ASN A 181 2.54 1.62 -20.38
CA ASN A 181 2.39 2.74 -19.45
C ASN A 181 3.73 3.09 -18.77
N ALA A 182 3.79 4.26 -18.14
CA ALA A 182 4.94 4.67 -17.32
C ALA A 182 4.87 4.02 -15.94
N PHE A 183 5.65 2.95 -15.74
CA PHE A 183 5.77 2.20 -14.47
C PHE A 183 6.82 2.80 -13.54
N ARG A 184 6.70 4.08 -13.18
CA ARG A 184 7.73 4.78 -12.39
C ARG A 184 7.82 4.22 -10.98
N THR A 185 6.68 4.03 -10.33
CA THR A 185 6.59 3.56 -8.95
C THR A 185 6.95 2.09 -8.87
N HIS A 186 6.43 1.26 -9.79
CA HIS A 186 6.81 -0.14 -9.89
C HIS A 186 8.31 -0.35 -10.08
N LEU A 187 8.92 0.39 -11.01
CA LEU A 187 10.36 0.27 -11.29
C LEU A 187 11.19 0.74 -10.10
N ALA A 188 10.86 1.90 -9.51
CA ALA A 188 11.55 2.41 -8.33
C ALA A 188 11.43 1.46 -7.12
N LEU A 189 10.24 0.89 -6.89
CA LEU A 189 9.99 -0.06 -5.82
C LEU A 189 10.73 -1.39 -6.06
N LYS A 190 10.72 -1.90 -7.30
CA LYS A 190 11.45 -3.11 -7.66
C LYS A 190 12.95 -2.94 -7.49
N ASP A 191 13.50 -1.84 -8.00
CA ASP A 191 14.92 -1.55 -7.94
C ASP A 191 15.41 -1.45 -6.48
N ILE A 192 14.67 -0.74 -5.61
CA ILE A 192 15.08 -0.64 -4.20
C ILE A 192 14.93 -1.97 -3.46
N ILE A 193 13.89 -2.78 -3.74
CA ILE A 193 13.72 -4.12 -3.17
C ILE A 193 14.89 -5.02 -3.57
N ASP A 194 15.29 -5.01 -4.84
CA ASP A 194 16.44 -5.78 -5.33
C ASP A 194 17.74 -5.34 -4.67
N LEU A 195 17.98 -4.02 -4.59
CA LEU A 195 19.18 -3.50 -3.94
C LEU A 195 19.25 -3.88 -2.45
N LEU A 196 18.10 -3.89 -1.76
CA LEU A 196 18.01 -4.28 -0.35
C LEU A 196 18.22 -5.78 -0.12
N ASN A 197 17.92 -6.61 -1.13
CA ASN A 197 18.02 -8.06 -1.07
C ASN A 197 19.33 -8.60 -1.67
N ASP A 198 20.15 -7.72 -2.24
CA ASP A 198 21.43 -8.07 -2.85
C ASP A 198 22.56 -8.07 -1.82
N SER A 199 23.16 -9.24 -1.64
CA SER A 199 24.34 -9.48 -0.78
C SER A 199 25.52 -8.54 -1.06
N ARG A 200 25.66 -8.03 -2.30
CA ARG A 200 26.74 -7.11 -2.69
C ARG A 200 26.65 -5.75 -2.01
N ASN A 201 25.47 -5.39 -1.52
CA ASN A 201 25.21 -4.13 -0.82
C ASN A 201 25.31 -4.28 0.71
N ALA A 202 25.78 -5.42 1.22
CA ALA A 202 25.96 -5.63 2.65
C ALA A 202 26.80 -4.52 3.30
N GLY A 203 26.33 -4.04 4.46
CA GLY A 203 26.95 -2.96 5.22
C GLY A 203 26.85 -1.55 4.60
N SER A 204 26.18 -1.41 3.45
CA SER A 204 25.99 -0.11 2.81
C SER A 204 24.73 0.61 3.31
N VAL A 205 24.68 1.93 3.07
CA VAL A 205 23.48 2.75 3.29
C VAL A 205 22.93 3.15 1.93
N LEU A 206 21.70 2.72 1.66
CA LEU A 206 20.97 3.02 0.44
C LEU A 206 20.00 4.19 0.67
N TRP A 207 19.52 4.80 -0.42
CA TRP A 207 18.61 5.94 -0.35
C TRP A 207 17.35 5.64 -1.15
N ILE A 208 16.19 5.96 -0.57
CA ILE A 208 14.91 5.81 -1.24
C ILE A 208 14.85 6.74 -2.46
N PRO A 209 14.51 6.23 -3.65
CA PRO A 209 14.38 7.03 -4.87
C PRO A 209 13.27 8.08 -4.76
N THR A 210 13.38 9.15 -5.55
CA THR A 210 12.46 10.31 -5.48
C THR A 210 11.01 9.96 -5.77
N GLU A 211 10.79 8.96 -6.61
CA GLU A 211 9.48 8.44 -7.02
C GLU A 211 8.72 7.83 -5.83
N LEU A 212 9.45 7.24 -4.87
CA LEU A 212 8.88 6.65 -3.66
C LEU A 212 8.82 7.65 -2.50
N LYS A 213 9.34 8.87 -2.67
CA LYS A 213 9.21 9.94 -1.67
C LYS A 213 7.86 10.66 -1.83
N SER A 214 6.77 9.89 -1.76
CA SER A 214 5.44 10.45 -1.60
C SER A 214 5.29 10.97 -0.17
N MET A 215 4.68 12.15 -0.01
CA MET A 215 4.55 12.93 1.25
C MET A 215 5.77 13.78 1.65
N SER A 216 5.53 14.74 2.56
CA SER A 216 6.56 15.65 3.06
C SER A 216 7.53 14.87 3.95
N SER A 217 8.82 14.91 3.61
CA SER A 217 9.86 14.36 4.50
C SER A 217 10.10 15.25 5.72
N TRP A 218 9.69 16.51 5.69
CA TRP A 218 9.93 17.50 6.77
C TRP A 218 9.04 17.33 8.00
N GLN A 219 7.97 16.54 7.90
CA GLN A 219 7.04 16.26 8.99
C GLN A 219 7.03 14.77 9.29
N GLN A 220 6.79 14.41 10.55
CA GLN A 220 6.52 13.01 10.91
C GLN A 220 5.16 12.61 10.31
N GLN A 221 5.08 11.43 9.72
CA GLN A 221 3.89 10.91 9.04
C GLN A 221 3.57 9.50 9.53
N ASP A 222 2.36 9.05 9.26
CA ASP A 222 1.93 7.70 9.55
C ASP A 222 2.49 6.71 8.51
N ALA A 223 3.08 5.61 8.99
CA ALA A 223 3.64 4.58 8.12
C ALA A 223 2.55 3.81 7.35
N GLN A 224 1.37 3.61 7.93
CA GLN A 224 0.23 2.96 7.26
C GLN A 224 -0.34 3.85 6.14
N GLU A 225 -0.34 5.17 6.32
CA GLU A 225 -0.74 6.10 5.26
C GLU A 225 0.26 6.05 4.09
N TYR A 226 1.56 6.02 4.38
CA TYR A 226 2.58 5.85 3.34
C TYR A 226 2.43 4.52 2.59
N PHE A 227 2.23 3.42 3.32
CA PHE A 227 1.96 2.10 2.72
C PHE A 227 0.78 2.18 1.74
N SER A 228 -0.34 2.74 2.19
CA SER A 228 -1.56 2.83 1.37
C SER A 228 -1.32 3.64 0.10
N LYS A 229 -0.62 4.79 0.20
CA LYS A 229 -0.28 5.61 -0.96
C LYS A 229 0.61 4.89 -1.98
N ILE A 230 1.62 4.16 -1.52
CA ILE A 230 2.52 3.42 -2.42
C ILE A 230 1.76 2.27 -3.10
N ILE A 231 0.97 1.50 -2.37
CA ILE A 231 0.23 0.39 -2.96
C ILE A 231 -0.90 0.88 -3.89
N GLU A 232 -1.62 1.95 -3.53
CA GLU A 232 -2.61 2.56 -4.42
C GLU A 232 -2.00 3.05 -5.73
N GLU A 233 -0.79 3.63 -5.67
CA GLU A 233 -0.05 4.08 -6.84
C GLU A 233 0.37 2.90 -7.73
N VAL A 234 0.90 1.82 -7.12
CA VAL A 234 1.21 0.57 -7.81
C VAL A 234 -0.04 0.00 -8.47
N ASP A 235 -1.15 -0.13 -7.75
CA ASP A 235 -2.41 -0.63 -8.31
C ASP A 235 -2.95 0.28 -9.43
N ARG A 236 -2.75 1.59 -9.31
CA ARG A 236 -3.14 2.57 -10.33
C ARG A 236 -2.34 2.39 -11.61
N GLU A 237 -1.02 2.29 -11.52
CA GLU A 237 -0.14 2.04 -12.67
C GLU A 237 -0.52 0.71 -13.37
N SER A 238 -0.78 -0.35 -12.60
CA SER A 238 -1.21 -1.66 -13.10
C SER A 238 -2.56 -1.59 -13.81
N ARG A 239 -3.58 -1.01 -13.15
CA ARG A 239 -4.93 -0.86 -13.73
C ARG A 239 -4.90 -0.08 -15.02
N GLN A 240 -4.18 1.04 -15.07
CA GLN A 240 -4.04 1.86 -16.29
C GLN A 240 -3.39 1.10 -17.45
N ALA A 241 -2.36 0.29 -17.19
CA ALA A 241 -1.70 -0.49 -18.23
C ALA A 241 -2.56 -1.67 -18.74
N LEU A 242 -3.50 -2.11 -17.90
CA LEU A 242 -4.45 -3.17 -18.20
C LEU A 242 -5.68 -2.68 -18.98
N VAL A 243 -6.01 -1.38 -18.91
CA VAL A 243 -7.03 -0.77 -19.76
C VAL A 243 -6.66 -1.02 -21.23
N GLY A 244 -7.51 -1.77 -21.93
CA GLY A 244 -7.28 -2.18 -23.33
C GLY A 244 -6.56 -3.53 -23.50
N PHE A 245 -6.24 -4.26 -22.43
CA PHE A 245 -5.85 -5.67 -22.48
C PHE A 245 -7.08 -6.58 -22.72
N THR A 246 -8.22 -6.25 -22.12
CA THR A 246 -9.51 -6.91 -22.36
C THR A 246 -10.15 -6.37 -23.64
N LYS A 247 -10.45 -7.25 -24.60
CA LYS A 247 -10.97 -6.91 -25.96
C LYS A 247 -12.40 -6.35 -26.00
N ASN A 248 -13.01 -5.99 -24.87
CA ASN A 248 -14.36 -5.44 -24.83
C ASN A 248 -14.30 -3.89 -24.83
N PRO A 249 -14.57 -3.22 -25.97
CA PRO A 249 -14.42 -1.76 -26.11
C PRO A 249 -15.65 -0.99 -25.57
N GLY A 250 -16.31 -1.51 -24.53
CA GLY A 250 -17.63 -1.06 -24.10
C GLY A 250 -17.71 -0.25 -22.80
N LEU A 251 -16.62 -0.07 -22.06
CA LEU A 251 -16.64 0.63 -20.77
C LEU A 251 -15.55 1.70 -20.72
N THR A 252 -15.89 2.89 -21.22
CA THR A 252 -15.17 4.12 -20.88
C THR A 252 -15.37 4.38 -19.38
N LEU A 253 -14.26 4.35 -18.62
CA LEU A 253 -14.25 4.77 -17.22
C LEU A 253 -14.61 6.26 -17.13
N ASP A 254 -15.78 6.55 -16.60
CA ASP A 254 -16.10 7.87 -16.06
C ASP A 254 -15.84 7.86 -14.56
N ASP A 255 -15.23 8.94 -14.07
CA ASP A 255 -14.50 9.04 -12.80
C ASP A 255 -15.42 9.28 -11.59
N SER A 256 -16.55 8.57 -11.51
CA SER A 256 -17.55 8.79 -10.46
C SER A 256 -18.33 7.53 -10.10
N PHE A 257 -18.04 6.99 -8.93
CA PHE A 257 -18.93 6.22 -8.05
C PHE A 257 -20.06 5.39 -8.72
N LYS A 258 -19.77 4.10 -8.91
CA LYS A 258 -20.64 2.90 -8.83
C LYS A 258 -20.24 1.91 -9.92
N ILE A 259 -19.31 1.01 -9.58
CA ILE A 259 -19.09 -0.19 -10.38
C ILE A 259 -20.27 -1.14 -10.09
N LYS A 260 -21.35 -0.99 -10.85
CA LYS A 260 -22.25 -2.10 -11.19
C LYS A 260 -21.85 -2.54 -12.59
N GLY A 261 -20.93 -3.48 -12.66
CA GLY A 261 -20.34 -3.95 -13.91
C GLY A 261 -19.19 -4.87 -13.59
N ASP A 262 -19.54 -6.15 -13.46
CA ASP A 262 -18.66 -7.29 -13.23
C ASP A 262 -17.60 -7.36 -14.34
N VAL A 263 -16.40 -6.86 -14.05
CA VAL A 263 -15.19 -7.36 -14.69
C VAL A 263 -14.79 -8.53 -13.81
N THR A 264 -15.22 -9.72 -14.17
CA THR A 264 -14.79 -10.95 -13.50
C THR A 264 -13.26 -10.96 -13.50
N ALA A 265 -12.66 -11.00 -12.31
CA ALA A 265 -11.22 -11.10 -12.10
C ALA A 265 -10.60 -12.41 -12.66
N GLU A 266 -11.38 -13.18 -13.42
CA GLU A 266 -11.11 -14.48 -14.00
C GLU A 266 -10.36 -14.42 -15.35
N GLU A 267 -10.35 -13.27 -16.06
CA GLU A 267 -9.61 -13.15 -17.33
C GLU A 267 -8.16 -12.66 -17.18
N LEU A 268 -7.72 -12.26 -15.98
CA LEU A 268 -6.32 -11.93 -15.74
C LEU A 268 -5.54 -13.18 -15.32
N PRO A 269 -4.35 -13.41 -15.89
CA PRO A 269 -3.41 -14.38 -15.34
C PRO A 269 -3.23 -14.11 -13.84
N CYS A 270 -3.36 -15.14 -12.99
CA CYS A 270 -3.17 -15.01 -11.53
C CYS A 270 -1.83 -14.35 -11.15
N SER A 271 -0.85 -14.41 -12.05
CA SER A 271 0.48 -13.80 -11.96
C SER A 271 0.43 -12.25 -11.99
N LEU A 272 -0.54 -11.65 -12.71
CA LEU A 272 -0.70 -10.19 -12.81
C LEU A 272 -1.59 -9.59 -11.71
N ARG A 273 -2.05 -10.40 -10.74
CA ARG A 273 -2.85 -9.90 -9.62
C ARG A 273 -1.96 -9.42 -8.50
N ASN A 274 -2.33 -8.31 -7.86
CA ASN A 274 -1.58 -7.80 -6.71
C ASN A 274 -1.59 -8.86 -5.58
N PRO A 275 -0.42 -9.34 -5.11
CA PRO A 275 -0.35 -10.39 -4.09
C PRO A 275 -0.81 -9.92 -2.71
N LEU A 276 -0.87 -8.60 -2.46
CA LEU A 276 -1.39 -8.00 -1.24
C LEU A 276 -2.93 -7.92 -1.23
N GLU A 277 -3.58 -8.09 -2.39
CA GLU A 277 -5.01 -7.90 -2.54
C GLU A 277 -5.81 -9.13 -2.12
N GLY A 278 -6.53 -9.01 -1.01
CA GLY A 278 -7.55 -9.94 -0.54
C GLY A 278 -8.97 -9.41 -0.75
N LEU A 279 -9.98 -10.23 -0.45
CA LEU A 279 -11.39 -9.84 -0.44
C LEU A 279 -12.00 -10.12 0.93
N ILE A 280 -12.74 -9.16 1.48
CA ILE A 280 -13.63 -9.33 2.63
C ILE A 280 -15.05 -9.58 2.11
N ALA A 281 -15.72 -10.62 2.59
CA ALA A 281 -17.16 -10.77 2.46
C ALA A 281 -17.85 -10.13 3.66
N GLN A 282 -18.70 -9.16 3.39
CA GLN A 282 -19.51 -8.50 4.41
C GLN A 282 -20.99 -8.72 4.16
N ARG A 283 -21.69 -9.19 5.20
CA ARG A 283 -23.14 -9.39 5.22
C ARG A 283 -23.79 -8.50 6.27
N VAL A 284 -24.91 -7.89 5.89
CA VAL A 284 -25.78 -7.15 6.81
C VAL A 284 -27.20 -7.69 6.67
N GLY A 285 -27.84 -8.02 7.78
CA GLY A 285 -29.20 -8.55 7.74
C GLY A 285 -30.01 -8.27 9.00
N CYS A 286 -31.34 -8.36 8.89
CA CYS A 286 -32.27 -8.05 9.97
C CYS A 286 -32.72 -9.34 10.67
N THR A 287 -32.52 -9.42 11.98
CA THR A 287 -32.85 -10.63 12.76
C THR A 287 -34.35 -10.84 12.95
N GLN A 288 -35.19 -9.82 12.71
CA GLN A 288 -36.65 -9.93 12.87
C GLN A 288 -37.35 -10.46 11.61
N CYS A 289 -36.98 -9.98 10.42
CA CYS A 289 -37.63 -10.37 9.17
C CYS A 289 -36.81 -11.32 8.30
N GLY A 290 -35.60 -11.69 8.76
CA GLY A 290 -34.67 -12.57 8.05
C GLY A 290 -34.09 -11.98 6.76
N TRP A 291 -34.37 -10.71 6.44
CA TRP A 291 -33.86 -10.08 5.23
C TRP A 291 -32.38 -9.76 5.35
N CYS A 292 -31.60 -10.27 4.40
CA CYS A 292 -30.19 -9.94 4.26
C CYS A 292 -29.97 -9.18 2.96
N GLU A 293 -29.09 -8.19 3.01
CA GLU A 293 -28.50 -7.62 1.81
C GLU A 293 -27.55 -8.66 1.20
N GLU A 294 -27.34 -8.56 -0.12
CA GLU A 294 -26.38 -9.39 -0.84
C GLU A 294 -24.99 -9.29 -0.17
N ILE A 295 -24.24 -10.39 -0.18
CA ILE A 295 -22.88 -10.40 0.39
C ILE A 295 -22.02 -9.48 -0.46
N SER A 296 -21.55 -8.40 0.17
CA SER A 296 -20.65 -7.45 -0.47
C SER A 296 -19.21 -7.95 -0.39
N LEU A 297 -18.53 -8.06 -1.53
CA LEU A 297 -17.11 -8.36 -1.61
C LEU A 297 -16.31 -7.06 -1.70
N ILE A 298 -15.45 -6.82 -0.71
CA ILE A 298 -14.69 -5.57 -0.55
C ILE A 298 -13.20 -5.90 -0.63
N PRO A 299 -12.45 -5.36 -1.62
CA PRO A 299 -11.02 -5.58 -1.71
C PRO A 299 -10.26 -4.88 -0.58
N PHE A 300 -9.19 -5.50 -0.12
CA PHE A 300 -8.28 -4.91 0.86
C PHE A 300 -6.83 -5.27 0.54
N ASN A 301 -5.92 -4.32 0.80
CA ASN A 301 -4.46 -4.53 0.70
C ASN A 301 -3.78 -4.62 2.08
N CYS A 302 -4.50 -4.21 3.13
CA CYS A 302 -4.04 -4.20 4.51
C CYS A 302 -5.23 -4.37 5.45
N LEU A 303 -5.19 -5.38 6.32
CA LEU A 303 -6.22 -5.65 7.31
C LEU A 303 -5.95 -4.82 8.55
N THR A 304 -6.82 -3.85 8.86
CA THR A 304 -6.67 -3.04 10.08
C THR A 304 -7.47 -3.65 11.22
N VAL A 305 -6.77 -4.11 12.26
CA VAL A 305 -7.37 -4.66 13.48
C VAL A 305 -7.28 -3.65 14.62
N SER A 306 -8.27 -3.66 15.50
CA SER A 306 -8.29 -2.77 16.67
C SER A 306 -7.75 -3.50 17.90
N LEU A 307 -6.98 -2.79 18.73
CA LEU A 307 -6.59 -3.32 20.04
C LEU A 307 -7.65 -3.06 21.08
N GLY A 308 -7.99 -4.10 21.84
CA GLY A 308 -8.80 -3.96 23.03
C GLY A 308 -8.10 -3.12 24.10
N ARG A 309 -8.88 -2.71 25.12
CA ARG A 309 -8.35 -2.05 26.34
C ARG A 309 -7.75 -3.04 27.34
N ARG A 310 -7.70 -4.34 26.99
CA ARG A 310 -7.21 -5.41 27.86
C ARG A 310 -5.68 -5.39 27.95
N SER A 311 -5.15 -5.92 29.05
CA SER A 311 -3.70 -5.97 29.31
C SER A 311 -2.96 -6.94 28.41
N ASP A 312 -3.61 -8.04 28.01
CA ASP A 312 -3.03 -9.07 27.17
C ASP A 312 -3.86 -9.17 25.88
N ASN A 313 -3.31 -8.66 24.78
CA ASN A 313 -3.94 -8.77 23.46
C ASN A 313 -3.16 -9.78 22.62
N ASP A 314 -3.89 -10.65 21.94
CA ASP A 314 -3.35 -11.60 20.97
C ASP A 314 -3.84 -11.23 19.59
N LEU A 315 -3.02 -11.49 18.57
CA LEU A 315 -3.40 -11.22 17.19
C LEU A 315 -4.62 -12.04 16.78
N GLN A 316 -4.69 -13.29 17.23
CA GLN A 316 -5.83 -14.18 16.96
C GLN A 316 -7.12 -13.60 17.54
N GLN A 317 -7.08 -13.13 18.79
CA GLN A 317 -8.23 -12.47 19.41
C GLN A 317 -8.63 -11.19 18.65
N CYS A 318 -7.68 -10.42 18.15
CA CYS A 318 -7.98 -9.25 17.32
C CYS A 318 -8.66 -9.62 15.99
N LEU A 319 -8.38 -10.80 15.43
CA LEU A 319 -9.04 -11.33 14.24
C LEU A 319 -10.42 -11.92 14.56
N ASP A 320 -10.58 -12.56 15.72
CA ASP A 320 -11.87 -12.99 16.25
C ASP A 320 -12.80 -11.77 16.42
N ASP A 321 -12.32 -10.73 17.11
CA ASP A 321 -13.06 -9.48 17.31
C ASP A 321 -13.39 -8.79 15.97
N TYR A 322 -12.52 -8.91 14.96
CA TYR A 322 -12.77 -8.36 13.62
C TYR A 322 -13.87 -9.10 12.85
N THR A 323 -13.95 -10.43 13.05
CA THR A 323 -14.87 -11.32 12.32
C THR A 323 -16.14 -11.67 13.09
N ASP A 324 -16.30 -11.14 14.31
CA ASP A 324 -17.44 -11.39 15.17
C ASP A 324 -18.76 -10.92 14.55
N LEU A 325 -19.85 -11.60 14.92
CA LEU A 325 -21.19 -11.27 14.48
C LEU A 325 -21.76 -10.12 15.33
N GLU A 326 -21.52 -8.90 14.89
CA GLU A 326 -21.97 -7.69 15.57
C GLU A 326 -23.48 -7.52 15.48
N ARG A 327 -24.16 -7.37 16.63
CA ARG A 327 -25.59 -7.01 16.71
C ARG A 327 -25.74 -5.52 16.93
N ILE A 328 -26.40 -4.84 16.00
CA ILE A 328 -26.60 -3.39 15.99
C ILE A 328 -28.09 -3.10 16.22
N GLU A 329 -28.41 -2.46 17.34
CA GLU A 329 -29.76 -2.07 17.71
C GLU A 329 -30.16 -0.72 17.11
N GLY A 330 -31.47 -0.49 16.95
CA GLY A 330 -32.00 0.81 16.52
C GLY A 330 -31.83 1.13 15.03
N VAL A 331 -31.50 0.15 14.19
CA VAL A 331 -31.26 0.36 12.76
C VAL A 331 -32.57 0.29 11.98
N GLU A 332 -32.79 1.22 11.05
CA GLU A 332 -33.96 1.21 10.18
C GLU A 332 -33.99 -0.04 9.29
N CYS A 333 -35.10 -0.77 9.32
CA CYS A 333 -35.33 -1.93 8.47
C CYS A 333 -36.44 -1.66 7.44
N ALA A 334 -36.07 -1.69 6.17
CA ALA A 334 -36.97 -1.48 5.04
C ALA A 334 -38.09 -2.53 4.96
N LYS A 335 -37.76 -3.83 5.02
CA LYS A 335 -38.74 -4.92 4.98
C LYS A 335 -39.69 -4.89 6.17
N CYS A 336 -39.19 -4.73 7.40
CA CYS A 336 -40.05 -4.58 8.59
C CYS A 336 -40.98 -3.36 8.48
N THR A 337 -40.50 -2.26 7.89
CA THR A 337 -41.32 -1.06 7.64
C THR A 337 -42.47 -1.36 6.69
N LEU A 338 -42.19 -2.04 5.58
CA LEU A 338 -43.21 -2.43 4.60
C LEU A 338 -44.20 -3.45 5.16
N LEU A 339 -43.74 -4.44 5.93
CA LEU A 339 -44.59 -5.42 6.60
C LEU A 339 -45.55 -4.75 7.59
N LYS A 340 -45.02 -3.88 8.47
CA LYS A 340 -45.86 -3.11 9.40
C LYS A 340 -46.88 -2.24 8.66
N ARG A 341 -46.47 -1.61 7.54
CA ARG A 341 -47.38 -0.77 6.75
C ARG A 341 -48.46 -1.60 6.07
N LYS A 342 -48.11 -2.78 5.55
CA LYS A 342 -49.04 -3.75 4.97
C LYS A 342 -50.07 -4.20 5.99
N GLU A 343 -49.65 -4.61 7.18
CA GLU A 343 -50.55 -5.00 8.28
C GLU A 343 -51.51 -3.87 8.67
N GLN A 344 -51.01 -2.64 8.78
CA GLN A 344 -51.84 -1.48 9.05
C GLN A 344 -52.91 -1.29 7.96
N LEU A 345 -52.53 -1.31 6.68
CA LEU A 345 -53.47 -1.16 5.56
C LEU A 345 -54.50 -2.30 5.52
N GLN A 346 -54.08 -3.54 5.74
CA GLN A 346 -54.96 -4.70 5.82
C GLN A 346 -55.98 -4.56 6.97
N SER A 347 -55.53 -4.12 8.15
CA SER A 347 -56.44 -3.86 9.27
C SER A 347 -57.47 -2.76 8.99
N PHE A 348 -57.10 -1.75 8.19
CA PHE A 348 -58.05 -0.73 7.72
C PHE A 348 -59.07 -1.32 6.74
N MET A 349 -58.64 -2.19 5.81
CA MET A 349 -59.55 -2.90 4.89
C MET A 349 -60.55 -3.79 5.62
N GLU A 350 -60.10 -4.59 6.60
CA GLU A 350 -61.00 -5.41 7.41
C GLU A 350 -62.04 -4.58 8.17
N ARG A 351 -61.68 -3.37 8.59
CA ARG A 351 -62.59 -2.45 9.26
C ARG A 351 -63.66 -1.94 8.30
N PHE A 352 -63.30 -1.59 7.06
CA PHE A 352 -64.28 -1.23 6.02
C PHE A 352 -65.23 -2.40 5.72
N ASP A 353 -64.75 -3.64 5.69
CA ASP A 353 -65.60 -4.80 5.42
C ASP A 353 -66.57 -5.12 6.57
N LYS A 354 -66.20 -4.79 7.81
CA LYS A 354 -67.06 -4.93 9.01
C LYS A 354 -68.11 -3.83 9.10
N LEU A 355 -67.81 -2.61 8.65
CA LEU A 355 -68.78 -1.51 8.51
C LEU A 355 -69.57 -1.67 7.20
N LYS A 356 -70.53 -2.60 7.15
CA LYS A 356 -71.57 -2.58 6.11
C LYS A 356 -72.56 -1.43 6.40
N THR A 357 -72.16 -0.18 6.17
CA THR A 357 -73.01 0.99 6.43
C THR A 357 -73.85 1.42 5.20
N PRO A 358 -75.11 1.90 5.37
CA PRO A 358 -76.01 2.33 4.28
C PRO A 358 -75.61 3.68 3.62
N PRO A 359 -76.29 4.12 2.54
CA PRO A 359 -75.68 4.72 1.35
C PRO A 359 -75.44 6.26 1.35
N GLU A 360 -75.23 6.93 2.48
CA GLU A 360 -75.07 8.41 2.48
C GLU A 360 -73.62 8.93 2.53
N ASP A 361 -72.65 8.13 3.03
CA ASP A 361 -71.19 8.47 3.03
C ASP A 361 -70.37 7.64 2.01
N SER A 362 -71.04 6.91 1.12
CA SER A 362 -70.48 5.88 0.24
C SER A 362 -69.35 6.34 -0.67
N GLU A 363 -69.36 7.59 -1.15
CA GLU A 363 -68.43 8.03 -2.20
C GLU A 363 -67.03 8.34 -1.64
N LYS A 364 -66.97 8.99 -0.46
CA LYS A 364 -65.71 9.25 0.26
C LYS A 364 -65.11 7.95 0.80
N GLU A 365 -65.96 7.06 1.30
CA GLU A 365 -65.53 5.76 1.81
C GLU A 365 -65.02 4.86 0.67
N ALA A 366 -65.69 4.83 -0.49
CA ALA A 366 -65.23 4.11 -1.67
C ALA A 366 -63.90 4.68 -2.22
N SER A 367 -63.75 6.01 -2.25
CA SER A 367 -62.48 6.64 -2.68
C SER A 367 -61.34 6.33 -1.73
N LEU A 368 -61.58 6.37 -0.41
CA LEU A 368 -60.58 6.04 0.60
C LEU A 368 -60.20 4.55 0.55
N ARG A 369 -61.18 3.66 0.35
CA ARG A 369 -60.96 2.23 0.14
C ARG A 369 -60.08 1.98 -1.09
N GLY A 370 -60.39 2.61 -2.22
CA GLY A 370 -59.58 2.51 -3.44
C GLY A 370 -58.14 2.98 -3.24
N ALA A 371 -57.93 4.09 -2.54
CA ALA A 371 -56.58 4.60 -2.24
C ALA A 371 -55.79 3.70 -1.26
N VAL A 372 -56.46 3.02 -0.32
CA VAL A 372 -55.84 2.04 0.57
C VAL A 372 -55.43 0.79 -0.21
N GLU A 373 -56.29 0.33 -1.11
CA GLU A 373 -56.06 -0.86 -1.94
C GLU A 373 -54.92 -0.65 -2.94
N GLU A 374 -54.87 0.52 -3.61
CA GLU A 374 -53.76 0.91 -4.48
C GLU A 374 -52.42 0.90 -3.72
N LYS A 375 -52.37 1.51 -2.52
CA LYS A 375 -51.15 1.52 -1.69
C LYS A 375 -50.74 0.12 -1.25
N LEU A 376 -51.70 -0.75 -0.94
CA LEU A 376 -51.44 -2.13 -0.56
C LEU A 376 -50.87 -2.92 -1.75
N GLN A 377 -51.39 -2.69 -2.96
CA GLN A 377 -50.88 -3.29 -4.18
C GLN A 377 -49.42 -2.87 -4.44
N ILE A 378 -49.11 -1.57 -4.34
CA ILE A 378 -47.72 -1.06 -4.49
C ILE A 378 -46.78 -1.72 -3.46
N ILE A 379 -47.22 -1.83 -2.21
CA ILE A 379 -46.38 -2.45 -1.16
C ILE A 379 -46.16 -3.94 -1.42
N ASN A 380 -47.19 -4.67 -1.89
CA ASN A 380 -47.03 -6.08 -2.26
C ASN A 380 -46.06 -6.25 -3.43
N GLU A 381 -46.18 -5.42 -4.46
CA GLU A 381 -45.25 -5.44 -5.61
C GLU A 381 -43.80 -5.17 -5.17
N VAL A 382 -43.58 -4.23 -4.26
CA VAL A 382 -42.24 -3.95 -3.72
C VAL A 382 -41.71 -5.11 -2.87
N LEU A 383 -42.58 -5.75 -2.08
CA LEU A 383 -42.20 -6.94 -1.30
C LEU A 383 -41.89 -8.15 -2.17
N GLU A 384 -42.60 -8.32 -3.29
CA GLU A 384 -42.38 -9.40 -4.28
C GLU A 384 -41.10 -9.18 -5.09
N ASN A 385 -40.81 -7.93 -5.47
CA ASN A 385 -39.58 -7.58 -6.21
C ASN A 385 -38.35 -7.38 -5.33
N GLU A 386 -38.51 -7.45 -4.00
CA GLU A 386 -37.43 -7.28 -3.02
C GLU A 386 -36.62 -5.97 -3.16
N ASP A 387 -37.24 -4.91 -3.72
CA ASP A 387 -36.63 -3.59 -3.88
C ASP A 387 -36.75 -2.76 -2.59
N PHE A 388 -35.87 -3.06 -1.64
CA PHE A 388 -35.84 -2.41 -0.32
C PHE A 388 -35.04 -1.10 -0.27
N SER A 389 -34.83 -0.45 -1.43
CA SER A 389 -34.05 0.78 -1.50
C SER A 389 -34.75 1.97 -0.82
N ASP A 390 -33.95 2.88 -0.28
CA ASP A 390 -34.43 4.11 0.38
C ASP A 390 -35.27 5.00 -0.56
N SER A 391 -34.90 5.01 -1.85
CA SER A 391 -35.65 5.70 -2.91
C SER A 391 -37.03 5.08 -3.12
N THR A 392 -37.14 3.75 -3.04
CA THR A 392 -38.41 3.04 -3.23
C THR A 392 -39.36 3.28 -2.07
N LEU A 393 -38.87 3.22 -0.82
CA LEU A 393 -39.65 3.54 0.37
C LEU A 393 -40.24 4.96 0.34
N THR A 394 -39.43 5.93 -0.10
CA THR A 394 -39.81 7.35 -0.06
C THR A 394 -40.65 7.75 -1.27
N LYS A 395 -40.26 7.32 -2.48
CA LYS A 395 -40.90 7.76 -3.74
C LYS A 395 -42.08 6.88 -4.15
N LYS A 396 -41.96 5.54 -4.04
CA LYS A 396 -43.03 4.61 -4.46
C LYS A 396 -44.04 4.41 -3.33
N CYS A 397 -43.57 4.10 -2.12
CA CYS A 397 -44.46 3.77 -0.99
C CYS A 397 -44.90 5.00 -0.16
N ALA A 398 -44.32 6.17 -0.40
CA ALA A 398 -44.59 7.42 0.32
C ALA A 398 -44.48 7.29 1.86
N ILE A 399 -43.49 6.53 2.35
CA ILE A 399 -43.24 6.32 3.78
C ILE A 399 -42.16 7.30 4.26
N ALA A 400 -42.53 8.20 5.16
CA ALA A 400 -41.59 9.14 5.78
C ALA A 400 -40.67 8.46 6.80
N ARG A 401 -39.47 9.02 7.02
CA ARG A 401 -38.47 8.48 7.97
C ARG A 401 -39.01 8.19 9.39
N PRO A 402 -39.79 9.08 10.03
CA PRO A 402 -40.30 8.81 11.38
C PRO A 402 -41.27 7.62 11.48
N ALA A 403 -41.85 7.20 10.36
CA ALA A 403 -42.74 6.05 10.29
C ALA A 403 -41.98 4.72 10.06
N ARG A 404 -40.66 4.78 9.85
CA ARG A 404 -39.83 3.60 9.62
C ARG A 404 -39.63 2.82 10.91
N VAL A 405 -39.59 1.51 10.77
CA VAL A 405 -39.41 0.57 11.87
C VAL A 405 -37.92 0.42 12.13
N GLN A 406 -37.53 0.64 13.37
CA GLN A 406 -36.21 0.28 13.87
C GLN A 406 -36.22 -1.17 14.32
N SER A 407 -35.15 -1.88 14.01
CA SER A 407 -34.96 -3.29 14.29
C SER A 407 -33.50 -3.55 14.64
N THR A 408 -33.21 -4.75 15.14
CA THR A 408 -31.84 -5.22 15.31
C THR A 408 -31.35 -5.79 13.98
N LYS A 409 -30.21 -5.31 13.52
CA LYS A 409 -29.49 -5.88 12.38
C LYS A 409 -28.21 -6.55 12.87
N THR A 410 -27.78 -7.59 12.19
CA THR A 410 -26.45 -8.17 12.33
C THR A 410 -25.55 -7.69 11.21
N ARG A 411 -24.28 -7.49 11.53
CA ARG A 411 -23.21 -7.20 10.58
C ARG A 411 -22.07 -8.17 10.85
N GLN A 412 -21.52 -8.77 9.80
CA GLN A 412 -20.33 -9.59 9.91
C GLN A 412 -19.45 -9.39 8.69
N ALA A 413 -18.15 -9.35 8.91
CA ALA A 413 -17.13 -9.23 7.87
C ALA A 413 -16.10 -10.35 8.06
N VAL A 414 -15.87 -11.15 7.03
CA VAL A 414 -14.97 -12.31 7.06
C VAL A 414 -14.08 -12.31 5.82
N ILE A 415 -12.96 -13.02 5.84
CA ILE A 415 -12.05 -13.07 4.69
C ILE A 415 -12.65 -14.01 3.64
N ALA A 416 -13.08 -13.46 2.50
CA ALA A 416 -13.58 -14.28 1.39
C ALA A 416 -12.44 -14.91 0.59
N ARG A 417 -11.42 -14.11 0.31
CA ARG A 417 -10.22 -14.54 -0.41
C ARG A 417 -9.01 -13.99 0.32
N PRO A 418 -8.14 -14.85 0.87
CA PRO A 418 -6.93 -14.37 1.50
C PRO A 418 -5.88 -13.93 0.46
N PRO A 419 -5.08 -12.89 0.76
CA PRO A 419 -4.00 -12.43 -0.13
C PRO A 419 -2.76 -13.33 -0.01
N LYS A 420 -1.95 -13.48 -1.06
CA LYS A 420 -0.67 -14.22 -0.99
C LYS A 420 0.27 -13.61 0.06
N SER A 421 0.31 -12.28 0.13
CA SER A 421 1.02 -11.53 1.15
C SER A 421 0.01 -10.81 2.05
N LEU A 422 -0.08 -11.20 3.31
CA LEU A 422 -1.01 -10.62 4.27
C LEU A 422 -0.32 -9.54 5.09
N VAL A 423 -0.79 -8.30 4.96
CA VAL A 423 -0.34 -7.18 5.80
C VAL A 423 -1.43 -6.83 6.80
N ILE A 424 -1.07 -6.83 8.08
CA ILE A 424 -1.98 -6.49 9.18
C ILE A 424 -1.47 -5.21 9.82
N HIS A 425 -2.34 -4.21 9.90
CA HIS A 425 -2.10 -2.97 10.63
C HIS A 425 -2.82 -2.99 11.97
N ILE A 426 -2.11 -2.63 13.03
CA ILE A 426 -2.63 -2.63 14.39
C ILE A 426 -3.01 -1.18 14.71
N ASN A 427 -4.30 -0.88 14.75
CA ASN A 427 -4.78 0.44 15.10
C ASN A 427 -4.53 0.70 16.60
N ARG A 428 -3.49 1.50 16.87
CA ARG A 428 -3.11 1.94 18.22
C ARG A 428 -3.62 3.33 18.55
N SER A 429 -4.35 4.01 17.67
CA SER A 429 -4.86 5.35 17.93
C SER A 429 -6.27 5.26 18.49
N VAL A 430 -6.43 5.63 19.77
CA VAL A 430 -7.71 5.54 20.49
C VAL A 430 -8.12 6.93 20.95
N PHE A 431 -9.40 7.24 20.78
CA PHE A 431 -10.00 8.42 21.36
C PHE A 431 -10.35 8.15 22.83
N ASP A 432 -9.72 8.89 23.74
CA ASP A 432 -10.04 8.83 25.15
C ASP A 432 -11.20 9.79 25.46
N GLU A 433 -12.38 9.23 25.69
CA GLU A 433 -13.61 10.00 26.00
C GLU A 433 -13.48 10.84 27.27
N SER A 434 -12.64 10.43 28.22
CA SER A 434 -12.48 11.13 29.49
C SER A 434 -11.66 12.42 29.36
N THR A 435 -10.66 12.41 28.47
CA THR A 435 -9.77 13.55 28.22
C THR A 435 -10.13 14.32 26.95
N GLY A 436 -10.92 13.73 26.05
CA GLY A 436 -11.26 14.26 24.73
C GLY A 436 -10.07 14.29 23.76
N MET A 437 -8.97 13.58 24.09
CA MET A 437 -7.72 13.62 23.34
C MET A 437 -7.45 12.27 22.67
N LEU A 438 -6.73 12.32 21.55
CA LEU A 438 -6.20 11.11 20.90
C LEU A 438 -4.97 10.62 21.67
N VAL A 439 -5.00 9.35 22.05
CA VAL A 439 -3.93 8.69 22.80
C VAL A 439 -3.47 7.42 22.09
N LYS A 440 -2.20 7.07 22.27
CA LYS A 440 -1.65 5.81 21.75
C LYS A 440 -1.93 4.68 22.73
N ASN A 441 -2.69 3.68 22.29
CA ASN A 441 -2.83 2.40 22.96
C ASN A 441 -1.49 1.65 22.93
N SER A 442 -0.82 1.70 24.08
CA SER A 442 0.48 1.05 24.31
C SER A 442 0.31 -0.36 24.88
N ALA A 443 -0.91 -0.93 24.86
CA ALA A 443 -1.15 -2.29 25.30
C ALA A 443 -0.28 -3.27 24.47
N PRO A 444 0.30 -4.29 25.12
CA PRO A 444 1.13 -5.25 24.44
C PRO A 444 0.28 -6.13 23.52
N LEU A 445 0.80 -6.38 22.32
CA LEU A 445 0.24 -7.35 21.38
C LEU A 445 1.20 -8.51 21.23
N ARG A 446 0.70 -9.73 21.41
CA ARG A 446 1.38 -10.97 21.02
C ARG A 446 0.96 -11.35 19.61
N PHE A 447 1.92 -11.86 18.84
CA PHE A 447 1.66 -12.35 17.48
C PHE A 447 2.53 -13.59 17.24
N PRO A 448 2.01 -14.60 16.54
CA PRO A 448 2.74 -15.83 16.28
C PRO A 448 3.73 -15.67 15.13
N LYS A 449 4.71 -16.57 15.06
CA LYS A 449 5.60 -16.69 13.88
C LYS A 449 4.85 -17.23 12.67
N THR A 450 4.02 -18.24 12.89
CA THR A 450 3.21 -18.91 11.88
C THR A 450 1.75 -18.86 12.31
N MET A 451 0.87 -18.56 11.37
CA MET A 451 -0.57 -18.42 11.63
C MET A 451 -1.37 -19.13 10.55
N ASP A 452 -2.30 -19.98 10.94
CA ASP A 452 -3.35 -20.47 10.06
C ASP A 452 -4.49 -19.45 10.09
N ILE A 453 -4.90 -18.95 8.92
CA ILE A 453 -5.97 -17.95 8.80
C ILE A 453 -7.32 -18.56 8.40
N THR A 454 -7.37 -19.88 8.20
CA THR A 454 -8.56 -20.61 7.76
C THR A 454 -9.76 -20.34 8.65
N GLU A 455 -9.54 -20.15 9.96
CA GLU A 455 -10.58 -19.87 10.96
C GLU A 455 -11.36 -18.58 10.69
N TRP A 456 -10.77 -17.62 9.96
CA TRP A 456 -11.39 -16.33 9.61
C TRP A 456 -11.79 -16.24 8.13
N CYS A 457 -11.69 -17.34 7.38
CA CYS A 457 -11.98 -17.39 5.94
C CYS A 457 -13.31 -18.06 5.60
N LEU A 458 -13.98 -17.61 4.54
CA LEU A 458 -15.10 -18.31 3.91
C LEU A 458 -14.63 -19.59 3.22
N GLY A 459 -15.52 -20.58 3.10
CA GLY A 459 -15.27 -21.72 2.23
C GLY A 459 -14.36 -22.82 2.81
N ALA A 460 -14.04 -22.80 4.11
CA ALA A 460 -13.34 -23.93 4.75
C ALA A 460 -14.20 -25.21 4.86
N GLN A 461 -15.44 -25.21 4.34
CA GLN A 461 -16.28 -26.41 4.30
C GLN A 461 -15.76 -27.39 3.24
N ALA A 462 -15.66 -28.67 3.60
CA ALA A 462 -15.31 -29.71 2.65
C ALA A 462 -16.30 -29.71 1.49
N ILE A 463 -15.76 -29.61 0.29
CA ILE A 463 -16.45 -29.96 -0.94
C ILE A 463 -16.63 -31.48 -0.87
N ASP A 464 -17.79 -31.96 -0.42
CA ASP A 464 -18.18 -33.34 -0.70
C ASP A 464 -18.16 -33.51 -2.23
N GLU A 465 -17.55 -34.59 -2.72
CA GLU A 465 -17.21 -34.85 -4.14
C GLU A 465 -18.40 -34.87 -5.13
N GLY A 466 -19.59 -34.41 -4.74
CA GLY A 466 -20.78 -34.34 -5.58
C GLY A 466 -21.52 -33.00 -5.62
N HIS A 467 -21.16 -31.97 -4.86
CA HIS A 467 -21.85 -30.67 -4.88
C HIS A 467 -20.84 -29.52 -5.07
N LYS A 468 -20.91 -28.86 -6.23
CA LYS A 468 -19.96 -27.82 -6.68
C LYS A 468 -20.32 -26.40 -6.24
N ASP A 469 -21.41 -26.22 -5.51
CA ASP A 469 -21.92 -24.90 -5.16
C ASP A 469 -21.66 -24.63 -3.67
N GLU A 470 -20.84 -23.62 -3.37
CA GLU A 470 -20.69 -23.12 -2.00
C GLU A 470 -22.04 -22.53 -1.53
N ILE A 471 -22.67 -23.17 -0.55
CA ILE A 471 -23.93 -22.66 0.03
C ILE A 471 -23.56 -21.78 1.22
N TRP A 472 -23.61 -20.46 1.02
CA TRP A 472 -23.38 -19.51 2.12
C TRP A 472 -24.64 -19.35 2.98
N ALA A 473 -24.47 -19.38 4.30
CA ALA A 473 -25.58 -19.18 5.23
C ALA A 473 -26.11 -17.75 5.14
N MET A 474 -27.29 -17.58 4.56
CA MET A 474 -27.96 -16.28 4.44
C MET A 474 -28.80 -15.91 5.67
N ASP A 475 -28.86 -16.76 6.70
CA ASP A 475 -29.56 -16.42 7.95
C ASP A 475 -28.78 -15.35 8.72
N PRO A 476 -29.34 -14.15 8.95
CA PRO A 476 -28.66 -13.09 9.68
C PRO A 476 -28.30 -13.46 11.11
N ALA A 477 -28.96 -14.45 11.71
CA ALA A 477 -28.69 -14.87 13.09
C ALA A 477 -27.46 -15.78 13.24
N THR A 478 -26.96 -16.37 12.15
CA THR A 478 -25.85 -17.34 12.16
C THR A 478 -24.57 -16.74 11.62
N SER A 479 -23.41 -17.15 12.14
CA SER A 479 -22.11 -16.73 11.59
C SER A 479 -21.93 -17.18 10.13
N LEU A 480 -21.20 -16.38 9.33
CA LEU A 480 -20.68 -16.75 8.01
C LEU A 480 -19.51 -17.74 8.10
N LEU A 481 -18.82 -17.79 9.24
CA LEU A 481 -17.70 -18.71 9.44
C LEU A 481 -18.21 -20.14 9.63
N PRO A 482 -17.53 -21.14 9.06
CA PRO A 482 -17.93 -22.54 9.18
C PRO A 482 -17.86 -23.04 10.63
N VAL A 483 -18.81 -23.88 11.01
CA VAL A 483 -18.82 -24.57 12.31
C VAL A 483 -17.63 -25.53 12.36
N GLU A 484 -16.91 -25.53 13.48
CA GLU A 484 -15.61 -26.17 13.84
C GLU A 484 -15.26 -27.55 13.24
N THR A 485 -16.22 -28.27 12.65
CA THR A 485 -16.12 -29.64 12.14
C THR A 485 -15.52 -29.82 10.75
N LEU A 486 -15.14 -28.75 10.02
CA LEU A 486 -14.54 -28.84 8.69
C LEU A 486 -13.23 -28.06 8.63
N LYS A 487 -12.17 -28.64 9.20
CA LYS A 487 -10.80 -28.15 9.06
C LYS A 487 -10.16 -28.76 7.81
N ASN A 488 -10.67 -28.44 6.63
CA ASN A 488 -9.90 -28.66 5.40
C ASN A 488 -9.06 -27.41 5.14
N THR A 489 -7.75 -27.61 5.04
CA THR A 489 -6.72 -26.61 4.73
C THR A 489 -6.85 -26.13 3.29
N ALA A 490 -7.90 -25.36 2.98
CA ALA A 490 -8.02 -24.71 1.67
C ALA A 490 -7.13 -23.46 1.57
N PHE A 491 -6.84 -22.82 2.71
CA PHE A 491 -6.06 -21.60 2.79
C PHE A 491 -4.77 -21.88 3.57
N GLY A 492 -3.63 -21.69 2.91
CA GLY A 492 -2.31 -22.12 3.41
C GLY A 492 -1.88 -21.44 4.72
N GLN A 493 -0.90 -22.04 5.40
CA GLN A 493 -0.27 -21.43 6.57
C GLN A 493 0.46 -20.14 6.18
N TYR A 494 0.47 -19.14 7.06
CA TYR A 494 1.19 -17.89 6.85
C TYR A 494 2.41 -17.82 7.74
N GLU A 495 3.52 -17.35 7.19
CA GLU A 495 4.77 -17.12 7.93
C GLU A 495 5.11 -15.63 8.02
N LEU A 496 5.50 -15.18 9.21
CA LEU A 496 5.93 -13.81 9.48
C LEU A 496 7.28 -13.50 8.80
N LYS A 497 7.29 -12.49 7.93
CA LYS A 497 8.48 -12.01 7.20
C LYS A 497 9.05 -10.71 7.76
N ALA A 498 8.18 -9.81 8.24
CA ALA A 498 8.61 -8.55 8.85
C ALA A 498 7.62 -8.01 9.89
N VAL A 499 8.14 -7.23 10.84
CA VAL A 499 7.40 -6.53 11.90
C VAL A 499 7.86 -5.08 11.94
N ILE A 500 6.94 -4.14 11.81
CA ILE A 500 7.23 -2.72 12.02
C ILE A 500 6.71 -2.33 13.39
N CYS A 501 7.57 -1.70 14.19
CA CYS A 501 7.23 -1.18 15.51
C CYS A 501 7.29 0.34 15.51
N HIS A 502 6.35 0.97 16.20
CA HIS A 502 6.35 2.41 16.43
C HIS A 502 6.75 2.72 17.87
N PHE A 503 7.88 3.41 18.07
CA PHE A 503 8.36 3.86 19.37
C PHE A 503 8.09 5.35 19.54
N GLY A 504 7.32 5.73 20.56
CA GLY A 504 6.93 7.12 20.77
C GLY A 504 5.48 7.27 21.20
N ARG A 505 5.01 8.52 21.19
CA ARG A 505 3.64 8.93 21.51
C ARG A 505 2.74 8.77 20.26
N HIS A 506 1.52 9.28 20.33
CA HIS A 506 0.59 9.28 19.21
C HIS A 506 1.02 10.26 18.10
N ASP A 507 1.49 11.44 18.49
CA ASP A 507 1.85 12.55 17.60
C ASP A 507 3.30 12.49 17.09
N THR A 508 4.17 11.81 17.84
CA THR A 508 5.61 11.79 17.59
C THR A 508 6.23 10.45 17.90
N GLY A 509 7.21 10.04 17.10
CA GLY A 509 7.93 8.81 17.35
C GLY A 509 8.93 8.43 16.26
N HIS A 510 9.30 7.15 16.28
CA HIS A 510 10.29 6.56 15.40
C HIS A 510 9.86 5.14 15.02
N TYR A 511 9.90 4.85 13.72
CA TYR A 511 9.58 3.53 13.20
C TYR A 511 10.85 2.69 13.03
N VAL A 512 10.75 1.42 13.39
CA VAL A 512 11.82 0.42 13.23
C VAL A 512 11.22 -0.82 12.58
N CYS A 513 11.92 -1.39 11.62
CA CYS A 513 11.52 -2.64 10.98
C CYS A 513 12.39 -3.79 11.49
N TYR A 514 11.77 -4.89 11.90
CA TYR A 514 12.40 -6.17 12.12
C TYR A 514 12.09 -7.04 10.92
N ARG A 515 13.13 -7.58 10.28
CA ARG A 515 12.97 -8.29 9.02
C ARG A 515 13.77 -9.59 9.01
N LYS A 516 13.15 -10.64 8.46
CA LYS A 516 13.77 -11.94 8.20
C LYS A 516 14.53 -11.91 6.87
N PHE A 517 15.77 -12.39 6.87
CA PHE A 517 16.62 -12.58 5.69
C PHE A 517 17.06 -14.03 5.60
N SER A 518 17.19 -14.56 4.39
CA SER A 518 17.81 -15.88 4.19
C SER A 518 19.31 -15.80 4.44
N ALA A 519 19.86 -16.80 5.11
CA ALA A 519 21.28 -16.92 5.38
C ALA A 519 22.11 -17.22 4.12
N GLU A 520 21.47 -17.72 3.06
CA GLU A 520 22.10 -17.80 1.73
C GLU A 520 22.39 -16.40 1.17
N GLN A 521 21.48 -15.45 1.42
CA GLN A 521 21.62 -14.07 0.95
C GLN A 521 22.65 -13.28 1.78
N PHE A 522 22.66 -13.48 3.10
CA PHE A 522 23.57 -12.78 4.00
C PHE A 522 24.25 -13.77 4.97
N PRO A 523 25.38 -14.38 4.56
CA PRO A 523 26.02 -15.45 5.33
C PRO A 523 26.62 -14.96 6.64
N TYR A 524 26.47 -15.77 7.69
CA TYR A 524 27.12 -15.55 8.97
C TYR A 524 28.62 -15.86 8.88
N LYS A 525 29.45 -14.98 9.43
CA LYS A 525 30.81 -15.37 9.81
C LYS A 525 30.76 -15.94 11.22
N LYS A 526 30.85 -17.27 11.34
CA LYS A 526 31.20 -17.91 12.62
C LYS A 526 32.51 -17.29 13.11
N SER A 527 32.57 -16.87 14.37
CA SER A 527 33.83 -16.57 15.03
C SER A 527 34.60 -17.87 15.26
N GLU A 528 35.94 -17.81 15.21
CA GLU A 528 36.87 -18.96 15.33
C GLU A 528 36.71 -19.78 16.64
N GLU A 529 35.85 -19.36 17.57
CA GLU A 529 35.61 -20.00 18.88
C GLU A 529 34.37 -20.95 18.89
N GLU A 530 33.57 -21.01 17.81
CA GLU A 530 32.31 -21.79 17.74
C GLU A 530 32.39 -23.06 16.85
N GLU A 531 33.59 -23.59 16.59
CA GLU A 531 33.82 -24.70 15.66
C GLU A 531 33.63 -26.11 16.26
N ASP A 532 33.37 -26.28 17.56
CA ASP A 532 33.60 -27.58 18.23
C ASP A 532 32.36 -28.40 18.65
N TYR A 533 31.16 -28.13 18.11
CA TYR A 533 29.96 -28.97 18.36
C TYR A 533 29.09 -29.12 17.11
N ASP A 534 29.36 -30.13 16.28
CA ASP A 534 28.55 -30.50 15.11
C ASP A 534 27.69 -31.74 15.39
N ILE A 535 26.54 -31.53 16.03
CA ILE A 535 25.28 -32.24 15.77
C ILE A 535 24.19 -31.18 15.99
N LEU A 536 23.65 -30.62 14.91
CA LEU A 536 22.62 -29.59 14.95
C LEU A 536 21.25 -30.24 14.71
N ASP A 537 20.28 -29.92 15.56
CA ASP A 537 18.89 -30.38 15.44
C ASP A 537 18.19 -29.67 14.26
N ASP A 538 17.11 -30.23 13.70
CA ASP A 538 16.36 -29.63 12.56
C ASP A 538 15.92 -28.16 12.82
N GLU A 539 15.63 -27.81 14.08
CA GLU A 539 15.32 -26.44 14.51
C GLU A 539 16.53 -25.49 14.49
N GLU A 540 17.74 -26.00 14.69
CA GLU A 540 18.98 -25.23 14.60
C GLU A 540 19.41 -25.02 13.16
N GLU A 541 19.12 -25.98 12.27
CA GLU A 541 19.33 -25.84 10.82
C GLU A 541 18.40 -24.77 10.20
N GLU A 542 17.14 -24.69 10.62
CA GLU A 542 16.20 -23.62 10.24
C GLU A 542 16.61 -22.24 10.78
N LYS A 543 17.11 -22.17 12.02
CA LYS A 543 17.70 -20.93 12.60
C LYS A 543 18.96 -20.50 11.85
N LEU A 544 19.70 -21.44 11.26
CA LEU A 544 20.84 -21.16 10.41
C LEU A 544 20.43 -20.74 9.00
N LYS A 545 19.27 -21.16 8.49
CA LYS A 545 18.73 -20.79 7.18
C LYS A 545 18.14 -19.39 7.12
N ASN A 546 17.60 -18.88 8.24
CA ASN A 546 16.98 -17.56 8.25
C ASN A 546 17.28 -16.76 9.51
N ARG A 547 17.58 -15.46 9.34
CA ARG A 547 18.02 -14.59 10.43
C ARG A 547 17.23 -13.30 10.49
N TRP A 548 17.03 -12.81 11.71
CA TRP A 548 16.32 -11.56 11.97
C TRP A 548 17.29 -10.41 12.16
N PHE A 549 16.95 -9.27 11.56
CA PHE A 549 17.68 -8.02 11.72
C PHE A 549 16.73 -6.92 12.16
N ARG A 550 17.20 -6.08 13.08
CA ARG A 550 16.58 -4.82 13.46
C ARG A 550 17.17 -3.72 12.57
N LEU A 551 16.30 -3.10 11.77
CA LEU A 551 16.58 -2.07 10.78
C LEU A 551 15.98 -0.74 11.28
N SER A 552 16.85 0.13 11.78
CA SER A 552 16.50 1.48 12.22
C SER A 552 17.25 2.48 11.36
N ASP A 553 16.66 2.82 10.21
CA ASP A 553 17.28 3.64 9.17
C ASP A 553 18.65 3.07 8.75
N GLU A 554 19.72 3.84 8.95
CA GLU A 554 21.10 3.48 8.62
C GLU A 554 21.67 2.39 9.53
N LYS A 555 21.06 2.20 10.71
CA LYS A 555 21.56 1.29 11.74
C LYS A 555 20.90 -0.07 11.59
N VAL A 556 21.71 -1.05 11.24
CA VAL A 556 21.33 -2.45 11.11
C VAL A 556 22.01 -3.26 12.20
N SER A 557 21.28 -4.18 12.83
CA SER A 557 21.81 -5.07 13.87
C SER A 557 21.10 -6.42 13.84
N ALA A 558 21.84 -7.51 13.94
CA ALA A 558 21.26 -8.85 14.08
C ALA A 558 20.54 -8.98 15.42
N VAL A 559 19.39 -9.67 15.42
CA VAL A 559 18.59 -9.94 16.62
C VAL A 559 18.07 -11.38 16.59
N SER A 560 17.77 -11.93 17.76
CA SER A 560 17.16 -13.26 17.85
C SER A 560 15.67 -13.21 17.50
N GLU A 561 15.13 -14.33 17.03
CA GLU A 561 13.68 -14.47 16.75
C GLU A 561 12.84 -14.19 17.99
N GLY A 562 13.26 -14.69 19.16
CA GLY A 562 12.58 -14.40 20.44
C GLY A 562 12.55 -12.90 20.78
N CYS A 563 13.58 -12.14 20.39
CA CYS A 563 13.58 -10.68 20.57
C CYS A 563 12.52 -10.00 19.68
N VAL A 564 12.30 -10.51 18.47
CA VAL A 564 11.28 -10.01 17.53
C VAL A 564 9.87 -10.33 18.05
N LEU A 565 9.62 -11.56 18.45
CA LEU A 565 8.31 -11.98 18.99
C LEU A 565 7.99 -11.31 20.35
N ALA A 566 9.02 -10.89 21.10
CA ALA A 566 8.86 -10.11 22.32
C ALA A 566 8.54 -8.61 22.06
N GLN A 567 8.53 -8.16 20.80
CA GLN A 567 8.19 -6.76 20.47
C GLN A 567 6.69 -6.49 20.63
N THR A 568 6.28 -6.15 21.84
CA THR A 568 4.87 -5.86 22.18
C THR A 568 4.26 -4.64 21.47
N GLY A 569 5.12 -3.75 20.95
CA GLY A 569 4.76 -2.50 20.26
C GLY A 569 4.57 -2.62 18.74
N ALA A 570 4.28 -3.82 18.22
CA ALA A 570 4.04 -4.04 16.79
C ALA A 570 2.93 -3.12 16.25
N PHE A 571 3.23 -2.45 15.14
CA PHE A 571 2.37 -1.49 14.44
C PHE A 571 1.87 -2.06 13.12
N MET A 572 2.73 -2.75 12.36
CA MET A 572 2.34 -3.52 11.17
C MET A 572 3.07 -4.86 11.13
N LEU A 573 2.37 -5.91 10.70
CA LEU A 573 2.88 -7.26 10.54
C LEU A 573 2.77 -7.67 9.07
N PHE A 574 3.83 -8.24 8.53
CA PHE A 574 3.93 -8.70 7.15
C PHE A 574 4.08 -10.22 7.17
N TYR A 575 3.03 -10.91 6.74
CA TYR A 575 2.98 -12.35 6.59
C TYR A 575 2.92 -12.73 5.11
N GLU A 576 3.34 -13.96 4.81
CA GLU A 576 3.23 -14.51 3.46
C GLU A 576 2.79 -15.97 3.53
N ALA A 577 1.94 -16.36 2.59
CA ALA A 577 1.45 -17.73 2.49
C ALA A 577 2.60 -18.69 2.16
N VAL A 578 2.72 -19.75 2.96
CA VAL A 578 3.55 -20.93 2.71
C VAL A 578 2.77 -21.78 1.71
N LEU A 579 3.26 -21.84 0.47
CA LEU A 579 2.70 -22.71 -0.54
C LEU A 579 3.20 -24.13 -0.26
N ASP A 580 2.28 -25.06 0.01
CA ASP A 580 2.60 -26.48 -0.11
C ASP A 580 2.71 -26.79 -1.60
N ASP A 581 3.88 -27.27 -2.03
CA ASP A 581 4.20 -27.69 -3.41
C ASP A 581 3.20 -28.73 -3.99
N SER A 582 2.26 -29.25 -3.19
CA SER A 582 1.18 -30.15 -3.61
C SER A 582 -0.09 -29.45 -4.12
N SER A 583 -0.22 -28.12 -4.02
CA SER A 583 -1.47 -27.40 -4.28
C SER A 583 -1.56 -26.68 -5.65
N GLU A 584 -0.47 -26.60 -6.40
CA GLU A 584 -0.49 -26.02 -7.76
C GLU A 584 -1.33 -26.84 -8.76
N ASP A 585 -1.53 -28.13 -8.50
CA ASP A 585 -2.29 -29.02 -9.40
C ASP A 585 -3.82 -28.94 -9.24
N MET A 586 -4.34 -28.37 -8.15
CA MET A 586 -5.80 -28.32 -7.92
C MET A 586 -6.49 -27.07 -8.46
N ASN A 587 -5.74 -25.99 -8.73
CA ASN A 587 -6.32 -24.74 -9.24
C ASN A 587 -6.19 -24.58 -10.77
N GLY A 588 -5.63 -25.58 -11.46
CA GLY A 588 -5.37 -25.56 -12.89
C GLY A 588 -6.31 -26.40 -13.78
N GLN A 589 -7.27 -27.15 -13.22
CA GLN A 589 -8.06 -28.14 -13.97
C GLN A 589 -9.59 -27.93 -13.99
N SER A 590 -10.11 -26.76 -13.60
CA SER A 590 -11.56 -26.49 -13.67
C SER A 590 -12.03 -25.66 -14.88
N SER A 591 -11.18 -25.35 -15.87
CA SER A 591 -11.56 -24.51 -17.02
C SER A 591 -11.43 -25.15 -18.41
N ALA A 592 -11.19 -26.46 -18.51
CA ALA A 592 -11.10 -27.15 -19.79
C ALA A 592 -12.30 -28.09 -20.03
N GLY A 593 -13.40 -27.51 -20.50
CA GLY A 593 -14.44 -28.28 -21.18
C GLY A 593 -15.83 -27.74 -20.91
N LEU A 594 -16.27 -26.80 -21.73
CA LEU A 594 -17.66 -26.68 -22.21
C LEU A 594 -17.71 -25.51 -23.20
N ASN A 595 -17.36 -25.79 -24.47
CA ASN A 595 -17.90 -25.00 -25.57
C ASN A 595 -18.02 -25.89 -26.81
N GLU A 596 -19.25 -26.29 -27.14
CA GLU A 596 -19.85 -26.19 -28.48
C GLU A 596 -21.00 -27.20 -28.67
N LYS A 597 -22.26 -26.72 -28.59
CA LYS A 597 -23.16 -26.55 -29.76
C LYS A 597 -24.62 -26.45 -29.33
N ALA A 598 -25.16 -25.23 -29.39
CA ALA A 598 -26.58 -25.01 -29.64
C ALA A 598 -26.77 -24.73 -31.15
N PRO A 599 -27.74 -25.36 -31.83
CA PRO A 599 -27.90 -25.22 -33.28
C PRO A 599 -28.72 -23.98 -33.62
N LYS A 600 -28.30 -23.25 -34.67
CA LYS A 600 -29.11 -22.24 -35.35
C LYS A 600 -29.75 -22.85 -36.60
N SER A 601 -31.05 -22.62 -36.72
CA SER A 601 -31.91 -22.92 -37.88
C SER A 601 -31.52 -22.12 -39.13
N ASN A 602 -31.63 -22.74 -40.31
CA ASN A 602 -32.24 -22.13 -41.51
C ASN A 602 -32.37 -23.14 -42.68
N GLY A 603 -33.62 -23.39 -43.12
CA GLY A 603 -34.05 -23.19 -44.51
C GLY A 603 -33.93 -24.30 -45.58
N HIS A 604 -35.11 -24.68 -46.09
CA HIS A 604 -35.45 -25.18 -47.46
C HIS A 604 -35.23 -26.68 -47.78
N VAL A 605 -36.28 -27.50 -47.94
CA VAL A 605 -37.31 -27.66 -49.02
C VAL A 605 -36.99 -28.92 -49.83
N ASP A 606 -37.77 -29.99 -49.66
CA ASP A 606 -38.78 -30.44 -50.64
C ASP A 606 -39.46 -31.75 -50.18
N ALA A 607 -40.76 -31.82 -50.45
CA ALA A 607 -41.66 -32.97 -50.27
C ALA A 607 -41.33 -34.07 -51.32
N PRO A 608 -41.96 -35.28 -51.37
CA PRO A 608 -43.38 -35.51 -51.09
C PRO A 608 -43.78 -36.90 -50.54
N THR A 609 -45.10 -37.08 -50.45
CA THR A 609 -45.89 -38.33 -50.42
C THR A 609 -46.22 -38.99 -49.08
N SER A 610 -47.39 -38.60 -48.56
CA SER A 610 -48.41 -39.50 -48.00
C SER A 610 -48.96 -40.44 -49.12
N PRO A 611 -49.80 -41.49 -48.87
CA PRO A 611 -50.75 -41.59 -47.76
C PRO A 611 -51.17 -43.00 -47.23
N LEU A 612 -52.01 -42.94 -46.19
CA LEU A 612 -53.20 -43.77 -45.90
C LEU A 612 -53.06 -45.18 -45.24
N SER A 613 -53.59 -45.21 -44.00
CA SER A 613 -54.73 -46.04 -43.55
C SER A 613 -54.50 -47.29 -42.68
N SER A 614 -54.98 -47.17 -41.43
CA SER A 614 -55.97 -48.02 -40.73
C SER A 614 -55.63 -49.40 -40.14
N SER A 615 -56.31 -49.67 -39.01
CA SER A 615 -56.55 -50.93 -38.25
C SER A 615 -55.40 -51.40 -37.36
N SER A 616 -55.48 -51.53 -36.02
CA SER A 616 -56.44 -52.14 -35.06
C SER A 616 -56.28 -53.66 -34.89
N SER A 617 -56.26 -54.09 -33.61
CA SER A 617 -56.34 -55.46 -33.05
C SER A 617 -55.00 -56.20 -32.90
N TRP A 618 -54.54 -56.39 -31.66
CA TRP A 618 -54.77 -57.53 -30.75
C TRP A 618 -53.70 -58.63 -30.93
N SER A 619 -52.89 -58.80 -29.89
CA SER A 619 -51.99 -59.93 -29.69
C SER A 619 -52.53 -60.76 -28.51
N SER A 620 -52.86 -62.02 -28.78
CA SER A 620 -53.03 -63.07 -27.78
C SER A 620 -51.87 -64.05 -27.88
N ASP A 621 -51.21 -64.25 -26.74
CA ASP A 621 -50.71 -65.49 -26.16
C ASP A 621 -49.85 -66.46 -26.99
N ALA A 622 -48.57 -66.56 -26.61
CA ALA A 622 -47.93 -67.78 -26.10
C ALA A 622 -46.62 -67.45 -25.39
#